data_AF-A0A2W6NQJ5-F1
#
_entry.id   AF-A0A2W6NQJ5-F1
#
_cell.length_a   1.000
_cell.length_b   1.000
_cell.length_c   1.000
_cell.angle_alpha   90.00
_cell.angle_beta   90.00
_cell.angle_gamma   90.00
#
_symmetry.space_group_name_H-M   'P 1'
#
loop_
_entity.id
_entity.type
_entity.pdbx_description
1 polymer ?
#
loop_
_entity_poly.entity_id
_entity_poly.type
_entity_poly.pdbx_seq_one_letter_code
_entity_poly.pdbx_strand_id
1 'polypeptide(L)' 'MSETITVNCPTCGKTVVWGEISPFRPFCSKRCQLIDL' A
#
# COMPACT_ATOMS: atom_id res chain seq x y z
N MET A 1 19.99 0.98 10.40
CA MET A 1 19.59 1.13 8.99
C MET A 1 18.10 0.85 8.93
N SER A 2 17.28 1.85 8.59
CA SER A 2 15.83 1.72 8.55
C SER A 2 15.43 1.20 7.18
N GLU A 3 15.30 -0.12 7.01
CA GLU A 3 14.79 -0.71 5.77
C GLU A 3 13.30 -0.40 5.64
N THR A 4 12.96 0.62 4.86
CA THR A 4 11.59 0.87 4.43
C THR A 4 11.24 -0.13 3.35
N ILE A 5 10.62 -1.24 3.75
CA ILE A 5 10.06 -2.21 2.82
C ILE A 5 8.98 -1.47 1.98
N THR A 6 8.90 -1.72 0.68
CA THR A 6 7.85 -1.16 -0.19
C THR A 6 7.18 -2.27 -0.97
N VAL A 7 5.88 -2.18 -1.17
CA VAL A 7 5.09 -3.15 -1.96
C VAL A 7 4.26 -2.45 -3.02
N ASN A 8 3.79 -3.18 -4.01
CA ASN A 8 2.91 -2.62 -5.04
C ASN A 8 1.45 -2.85 -4.66
N CYS A 9 0.62 -1.83 -4.84
CA CYS A 9 -0.82 -1.93 -4.66
C CYS A 9 -1.41 -2.87 -5.73
N PRO A 10 -2.18 -3.90 -5.36
CA PRO A 10 -2.73 -4.86 -6.33
C PRO A 10 -3.76 -4.22 -7.28
N THR A 11 -4.44 -3.17 -6.83
CA THR A 11 -5.50 -2.50 -7.61
C THR A 11 -4.98 -1.54 -8.68
N CYS A 12 -3.88 -0.82 -8.41
CA CYS A 12 -3.38 0.25 -9.28
C CYS A 12 -1.89 0.15 -9.61
N GLY A 13 -1.18 -0.83 -9.06
CA GLY A 13 0.26 -1.04 -9.26
C GLY A 13 1.15 -0.05 -8.53
N LYS A 14 0.60 0.94 -7.81
CA LYS A 14 1.37 2.01 -7.18
C LYS A 14 2.22 1.47 -6.04
N THR A 15 3.50 1.85 -6.00
CA THR A 15 4.41 1.46 -4.92
C THR A 15 4.08 2.22 -3.64
N VAL A 16 3.94 1.49 -2.53
CA VAL A 16 3.56 1.98 -1.21
C VAL A 16 4.55 1.48 -0.19
N VAL A 17 4.88 2.32 0.80
CA VAL A 17 5.75 1.92 1.89
C VAL A 17 5.04 0.90 2.78
N TRP A 18 5.78 -0.06 3.30
CA TRP A 18 5.44 -1.12 4.25
C TRP A 18 6.02 -0.79 5.63
N GLY A 19 5.36 0.14 6.30
CA GLY A 19 5.57 0.64 7.67
C GLY A 19 4.49 1.65 8.03
N GLU A 20 4.09 1.81 9.30
CA GLU A 20 2.85 2.46 9.81
C GLU A 20 2.22 3.63 9.02
N ILE A 21 3.00 4.43 8.30
CA ILE A 21 2.59 5.47 7.35
C ILE A 21 1.52 5.08 6.30
N SER A 22 1.38 3.79 5.98
CA SER A 22 0.38 3.30 5.01
C SER A 22 -0.60 2.32 5.68
N PRO A 23 -1.65 2.81 6.35
CA PRO A 23 -2.58 1.98 7.14
C PRO A 23 -3.45 1.06 6.26
N PHE A 24 -3.57 1.36 4.96
CA PHE A 24 -4.40 0.62 4.02
C PHE A 24 -3.65 -0.49 3.29
N ARG A 25 -2.47 -0.91 3.75
CA ARG A 25 -1.67 -1.95 3.08
C ARG A 25 -2.44 -3.26 2.86
N PRO A 26 -2.24 -3.93 1.72
CA PRO A 26 -1.29 -3.65 0.63
C PRO A 26 -1.73 -2.52 -0.33
N PHE A 27 -2.87 -1.88 -0.09
CA PHE A 27 -3.41 -0.83 -0.95
C PHE A 27 -2.76 0.53 -0.71
N CYS A 28 -2.68 1.32 -1.78
CA CYS A 28 -2.16 2.70 -1.68
C CYS A 28 -3.12 3.68 -1.03
N SER A 29 -4.39 3.31 -0.89
CA SER A 29 -5.43 4.16 -0.31
C SER A 29 -6.68 3.33 -0.02
N LYS A 30 -7.56 3.91 0.82
CA LYS A 30 -8.91 3.37 1.06
C LYS A 30 -9.71 3.17 -0.24
N ARG A 31 -9.50 4.01 -1.26
CA ARG A 31 -10.16 3.87 -2.57
C ARG A 31 -9.79 2.57 -3.25
N CYS A 32 -8.49 2.23 -3.31
CA CYS A 32 -8.04 0.97 -3.92
C CYS A 32 -8.54 -0.25 -3.15
N GLN A 33 -8.58 -0.16 -1.82
CA GLN A 33 -9.18 -1.20 -0.97
C GLN A 33 -10.69 -1.40 -1.26
N LEU A 34 -11.43 -0.32 -1.53
CA LEU A 34 -12.86 -0.40 -1.87
C LEU A 34 -13.13 -0.94 -3.28
N ILE A 35 -12.19 -0.76 -4.22
CA ILE A 35 -12.32 -1.29 -5.59
C ILE A 35 -12.07 -2.81 -5.61
N ASP A 36 -11.27 -3.32 -4.67
CA ASP A 36 -10.94 -4.75 -4.53
C ASP A 36 -12.07 -5.57 -3.86
N LEU A 37 -12.98 -4.90 -3.15
CA LEU A 37 -14.12 -5.51 -2.43
C LEU A 37 -15.27 -5.88 -3.38
#